data_AF-A0A855Y4G6-F1
#
_entry.id   AF-A0A855Y4G6-F1
#
_cell.length_a   1.000
_cell.length_b   1.000
_cell.length_c   1.000
_cell.angle_alpha   90.00
_cell.angle_beta   90.00
_cell.angle_gamma   90.00
#
_symmetry.space_group_name_H-M   'P 1'
#
loop_
_entity.id
_entity.type
_entity.pdbx_description
1 polymer ?
#
loop_
_entity_poly.entity_id
_entity_poly.type
_entity_poly.pdbx_seq_one_letter_code
_entity_poly.pdbx_strand_id
1 'polypeptide(L)'
;MKKIKVFSFILTCCLLANLTLTSMVSAKDSSNLNGFRAELKAIANKTYTFFEDYTDQNTGLTYDEVRLTENGTEEAKRTSPTNIAMYMMSIVSAQQLGIISKKEAVHRLQTTLNSLEKLEKWNGLFYNWYNTDDGSVKKDWGQFIS
;
A
#
# COMPACT_ATOMS: atom_id res chain seq x y z
N MET A 1 -31.71 -26.17 43.24
CA MET A 1 -32.24 -25.78 41.91
C MET A 1 -32.66 -24.31 41.81
N LYS A 2 -33.49 -23.76 42.72
CA LYS A 2 -33.95 -22.34 42.64
C LYS A 2 -32.81 -21.31 42.65
N LYS A 3 -31.80 -21.47 43.52
CA LYS A 3 -30.66 -20.51 43.62
C LYS A 3 -29.81 -20.43 42.34
N ILE A 4 -29.62 -21.55 41.63
CA ILE A 4 -28.87 -21.62 40.37
C ILE A 4 -29.62 -20.91 39.24
N LYS A 5 -30.96 -21.05 39.19
CA LYS A 5 -31.78 -20.32 38.19
C LYS A 5 -31.76 -18.81 38.42
N VAL A 6 -31.78 -18.35 39.68
CA VAL A 6 -31.69 -16.93 40.03
C VAL A 6 -30.31 -16.36 39.64
N PHE A 7 -29.23 -17.10 39.94
CA PHE A 7 -27.88 -16.68 39.54
C PHE A 7 -27.72 -16.59 38.03
N SER A 8 -28.21 -17.58 37.28
CA SER A 8 -28.19 -17.58 35.80
C SER A 8 -29.02 -16.43 35.21
N PHE A 9 -30.16 -16.12 35.82
CA PHE A 9 -31.00 -14.99 35.42
C PHE A 9 -30.30 -13.64 35.64
N ILE A 10 -29.67 -13.43 36.80
CA ILE A 10 -28.88 -12.22 37.08
C ILE A 10 -27.71 -12.10 36.10
N LEU A 11 -26.98 -13.19 35.86
CA LEU A 11 -25.85 -13.20 34.92
C LEU A 11 -26.30 -12.85 33.50
N THR A 12 -27.45 -13.38 33.07
CA THR A 12 -28.02 -13.09 31.75
C THR A 12 -28.49 -11.64 31.65
N CYS A 13 -29.11 -11.08 32.70
CA CYS A 13 -29.44 -9.66 32.77
C CYS A 13 -28.20 -8.76 32.74
N CYS A 14 -27.11 -9.13 33.43
CA CYS A 14 -25.85 -8.37 33.37
C CYS A 14 -25.21 -8.42 31.98
N LEU A 15 -25.24 -9.58 31.31
CA LEU A 15 -24.74 -9.71 29.94
C LEU A 15 -25.59 -8.91 28.92
N LEU A 16 -26.92 -8.93 29.07
CA LEU A 16 -27.84 -8.14 28.24
C LEU A 16 -27.74 -6.64 28.52
N ALA A 17 -27.47 -6.24 29.76
CA ALA A 17 -27.19 -4.84 30.10
C ALA A 17 -25.88 -4.36 29.43
N ASN A 18 -24.84 -5.20 29.36
CA ASN A 18 -23.61 -4.86 28.63
C ASN A 18 -23.83 -4.68 27.11
N LEU A 19 -24.82 -5.37 26.52
CA LEU A 19 -25.20 -5.19 25.11
C LEU A 19 -25.92 -3.86 24.84
N THR A 20 -26.56 -3.25 25.85
CA THR A 20 -27.20 -1.93 25.72
C THR A 20 -26.32 -0.79 26.26
N LEU A 21 -25.35 -1.11 27.14
CA LEU A 21 -24.32 -0.20 27.67
C LEU A 21 -23.03 -0.14 26.84
N THR A 22 -22.87 -0.93 25.78
CA THR A 22 -21.96 -0.60 24.68
C THR A 22 -22.41 0.73 24.13
N SER A 23 -21.84 1.75 24.73
CA SER A 23 -22.15 3.13 24.51
C SER A 23 -21.99 3.34 23.02
N MET A 24 -22.85 4.17 22.45
CA MET A 24 -22.44 5.01 21.34
C MET A 24 -21.17 5.76 21.77
N VAL A 25 -20.01 5.10 21.72
CA VAL A 25 -18.73 5.75 21.51
C VAL A 25 -18.77 6.15 20.05
N SER A 26 -19.67 7.09 19.76
CA SER A 26 -19.54 7.94 18.59
C SER A 26 -18.28 8.72 18.88
N ALA A 27 -17.22 8.48 18.11
CA ALA A 27 -16.03 9.32 18.08
C ALA A 27 -16.46 10.74 17.67
N LYS A 28 -16.98 11.50 18.64
CA LYS A 28 -17.40 12.89 18.49
C LYS A 28 -16.20 13.76 18.87
N ASP A 29 -15.06 13.51 18.23
CA ASP A 29 -13.96 14.46 18.23
C ASP A 29 -13.69 14.91 16.80
N SER A 30 -14.72 15.54 16.22
CA SER A 30 -14.62 16.24 14.95
C SER A 30 -13.96 17.61 15.09
N SER A 31 -13.39 17.92 16.26
CA SER A 31 -12.92 19.26 16.63
C SER A 31 -11.75 19.73 15.77
N ASN A 32 -11.01 18.82 15.13
CA ASN A 32 -9.95 19.20 14.19
C ASN A 32 -9.84 18.30 12.95
N LEU A 33 -10.94 18.14 12.20
CA LEU A 33 -10.91 17.46 10.89
C LEU A 33 -9.88 18.07 9.92
N ASN A 34 -9.65 19.38 10.00
CA ASN A 34 -8.69 20.06 9.12
C ASN A 34 -7.24 19.67 9.46
N GLY A 35 -6.90 19.63 10.76
CA GLY A 35 -5.61 19.15 11.24
C GLY A 35 -5.37 17.70 10.85
N PHE A 36 -6.34 16.82 11.09
CA PHE A 36 -6.25 15.41 10.70
C PHE A 36 -6.10 15.23 9.18
N ARG A 37 -6.84 16.00 8.37
CA ARG A 37 -6.68 15.99 6.89
C ARG A 37 -5.29 16.45 6.47
N ALA A 38 -4.74 17.48 7.12
CA ALA A 38 -3.39 17.97 6.83
C ALA A 38 -2.33 16.92 7.19
N GLU A 39 -2.50 16.22 8.31
CA GLU A 39 -1.64 15.12 8.74
C GLU A 39 -1.67 13.95 7.74
N LEU A 40 -2.86 13.50 7.33
CA LEU A 40 -2.99 12.45 6.31
C LEU A 40 -2.38 12.85 4.97
N LYS A 41 -2.51 14.12 4.55
CA LYS A 41 -1.84 14.62 3.35
C LYS A 41 -0.32 14.63 3.48
N ALA A 42 0.20 14.99 4.65
CA ALA A 42 1.64 14.95 4.92
C ALA A 42 2.17 13.51 4.89
N ILE A 43 1.43 12.55 5.48
CA ILE A 43 1.74 11.12 5.40
C ILE A 43 1.72 10.66 3.94
N ALA A 44 0.67 10.97 3.18
CA ALA A 44 0.58 10.58 1.77
C ALA A 44 1.72 11.15 0.93
N ASN A 45 2.11 12.42 1.15
CA ASN A 45 3.25 13.03 0.47
C ASN A 45 4.55 12.30 0.82
N LYS A 46 4.81 12.07 2.11
CA LYS A 46 6.00 11.34 2.57
C LYS A 46 6.03 9.88 2.10
N THR A 47 4.88 9.23 1.97
CA THR A 47 4.80 7.89 1.39
C THR A 47 5.07 7.92 -0.12
N TYR A 48 4.60 8.95 -0.82
CA TYR A 48 4.84 9.09 -2.25
C TYR A 48 6.32 9.34 -2.59
N THR A 49 7.07 10.04 -1.72
CA THR A 49 8.52 10.26 -1.95
C THR A 49 9.30 8.96 -2.09
N PHE A 50 8.87 7.86 -1.46
CA PHE A 50 9.48 6.54 -1.70
C PHE A 50 9.44 6.17 -3.20
N PHE A 51 8.31 6.37 -3.86
CA PHE A 51 8.19 6.06 -5.29
C PHE A 51 8.93 7.06 -6.18
N GLU A 52 9.11 8.30 -5.73
CA GLU A 52 9.94 9.28 -6.43
C GLU A 52 11.42 8.91 -6.40
N ASP A 53 11.90 8.45 -5.25
CA ASP A 53 13.30 8.12 -5.01
C ASP A 53 13.68 6.73 -5.54
N TYR A 54 12.77 5.76 -5.45
CA TYR A 54 13.06 4.34 -5.68
C TYR A 54 12.27 3.73 -6.85
N THR A 55 12.00 4.53 -7.88
CA THR A 55 11.53 4.06 -9.18
C THR A 55 12.54 4.46 -10.25
N ASP A 56 12.96 3.51 -11.07
CA ASP A 56 13.81 3.84 -12.22
C ASP A 56 13.04 4.74 -13.20
N GLN A 57 13.61 5.89 -13.56
CA GLN A 57 12.92 6.90 -14.37
C GLN A 57 12.78 6.51 -15.84
N ASN A 58 13.64 5.62 -16.35
CA ASN A 58 13.63 5.19 -17.75
C ASN A 58 12.61 4.08 -17.97
N THR A 59 12.52 3.14 -17.03
CA THR A 59 11.62 1.99 -17.13
C THR A 59 10.29 2.22 -16.41
N GLY A 60 10.24 3.10 -15.40
CA GLY A 60 9.07 3.25 -14.54
C GLY A 60 8.82 2.03 -13.64
N LEU A 61 9.84 1.22 -13.37
CA LEU A 61 9.77 0.04 -12.51
C LEU A 61 10.24 0.40 -11.09
N THR A 62 9.31 0.32 -10.12
CA THR A 62 9.60 0.61 -8.70
C THR A 62 10.37 -0.52 -8.05
N TYR A 63 11.22 -0.20 -7.11
CA TYR A 63 11.98 -1.18 -6.35
C TYR A 63 11.06 -1.95 -5.39
N ASP A 64 11.46 -3.17 -5.06
CA ASP A 64 10.75 -4.08 -4.16
C ASP A 64 10.81 -3.59 -2.71
N GLU A 65 12.01 -3.21 -2.27
CA GLU A 65 12.25 -2.81 -0.90
C GLU A 65 13.52 -1.96 -0.79
N VAL A 66 13.52 -1.13 0.24
CA VAL A 66 14.67 -0.35 0.68
C VAL A 66 14.82 -0.57 2.18
N ARG A 67 15.98 -1.07 2.60
CA ARG A 67 16.28 -1.31 4.00
C ARG A 67 17.26 -0.27 4.51
N LEU A 68 16.90 0.34 5.64
CA LEU A 68 17.79 1.20 6.39
C LEU A 68 18.48 0.32 7.44
N THR A 69 19.78 0.07 7.25
CA THR A 69 20.61 -0.73 8.16
C THR A 69 21.66 0.16 8.83
N GLU A 70 22.36 -0.36 9.83
CA GLU A 70 23.47 0.34 10.50
C GLU A 70 24.59 0.72 9.52
N ASN A 71 24.70 -0.02 8.41
CA ASN A 71 25.74 0.15 7.39
C ASN A 71 25.29 1.06 6.23
N GLY A 72 24.06 1.58 6.26
CA GLY A 72 23.53 2.49 5.24
C GLY A 72 22.20 2.03 4.64
N THR A 73 21.96 2.44 3.39
CA THR A 73 20.72 2.12 2.66
C THR A 73 20.99 0.97 1.70
N GLU A 74 20.24 -0.12 1.83
CA GLU A 74 20.28 -1.28 0.95
C GLU A 74 19.04 -1.30 0.05
N GLU A 75 19.24 -1.24 -1.26
CA GLU A 75 18.17 -1.16 -2.26
C GLU A 75 18.02 -2.50 -2.98
N ALA A 76 16.84 -3.11 -2.93
CA ALA A 76 16.52 -4.26 -3.76
C ALA A 76 16.03 -3.78 -5.14
N LYS A 77 16.99 -3.60 -6.07
CA LYS A 77 16.77 -3.17 -7.47
C LYS A 77 16.10 -4.26 -8.34
N ARG A 78 14.96 -4.75 -7.86
CA ARG A 78 14.08 -5.72 -8.52
C ARG A 78 12.64 -5.29 -8.30
N THR A 79 11.73 -5.78 -9.12
CA THR A 79 10.31 -5.49 -8.99
C THR A 79 9.44 -6.71 -9.27
N SER A 80 8.18 -6.63 -8.85
CA SER A 80 7.14 -7.63 -9.10
C SER A 80 5.90 -6.98 -9.72
N PRO A 81 5.00 -7.74 -10.35
CA PRO A 81 3.73 -7.20 -10.85
C PRO A 81 2.93 -6.47 -9.77
N THR A 82 2.98 -6.96 -8.52
CA THR A 82 2.36 -6.31 -7.36
C THR A 82 2.98 -4.95 -7.07
N ASN A 83 4.31 -4.85 -7.05
CA ASN A 83 5.02 -3.60 -6.79
C ASN A 83 4.73 -2.57 -7.89
N ILE A 84 4.76 -3.01 -9.16
CA ILE A 84 4.42 -2.16 -10.31
C ILE A 84 2.99 -1.64 -10.20
N ALA A 85 2.01 -2.50 -9.88
CA ALA A 85 0.62 -2.09 -9.71
C ALA A 85 0.44 -1.10 -8.55
N MET A 86 1.11 -1.34 -7.42
CA MET A 86 1.12 -0.43 -6.27
C MET A 86 1.68 0.94 -6.63
N TYR A 87 2.75 1.00 -7.43
CA TYR A 87 3.28 2.26 -7.95
C TYR A 87 2.28 2.97 -8.87
N MET A 88 1.66 2.27 -9.82
CA MET A 88 0.65 2.86 -10.70
C MET A 88 -0.54 3.42 -9.91
N MET A 89 -1.00 2.72 -8.87
CA MET A 89 -2.05 3.21 -7.97
C MET A 89 -1.59 4.43 -7.16
N SER A 90 -0.33 4.48 -6.72
CA SER A 90 0.22 5.62 -5.98
C SER A 90 0.32 6.86 -6.87
N ILE A 91 0.66 6.73 -8.16
CA ILE A 91 0.66 7.84 -9.12
C ILE A 91 -0.74 8.47 -9.22
N VAL A 92 -1.78 7.66 -9.42
CA VAL A 92 -3.16 8.15 -9.54
C VAL A 92 -3.61 8.85 -8.24
N SER A 93 -3.28 8.24 -7.09
CA SER A 93 -3.60 8.81 -5.78
C SER A 93 -2.87 10.13 -5.55
N ALA A 94 -1.58 10.21 -5.89
CA ALA A 94 -0.77 11.42 -5.76
C ALA A 94 -1.31 12.56 -6.65
N GLN A 95 -1.74 12.24 -7.87
CA GLN A 95 -2.39 13.20 -8.75
C GLN A 95 -3.69 13.74 -8.15
N GLN A 96 -4.54 12.87 -7.63
CA GLN A 96 -5.82 13.25 -7.03
C GLN A 96 -5.65 14.07 -5.74
N LEU A 97 -4.61 13.80 -4.96
CA LEU A 97 -4.26 14.56 -3.77
C LEU A 97 -3.55 15.88 -4.07
N GLY A 98 -3.15 16.11 -5.33
CA GLY A 98 -2.42 17.31 -5.76
C GLY A 98 -0.93 17.30 -5.41
N ILE A 99 -0.36 16.13 -5.10
CA ILE A 99 1.07 15.94 -4.85
C ILE A 99 1.86 16.10 -6.16
N ILE A 100 1.34 15.54 -7.26
CA ILE A 100 1.91 15.68 -8.60
C ILE A 100 0.89 16.26 -9.58
N SER A 101 1.39 16.88 -10.66
CA SER A 101 0.53 17.38 -11.73
C SER A 101 -0.08 16.24 -12.56
N LYS A 102 -1.22 16.51 -13.22
CA LYS A 102 -1.81 15.56 -14.18
C LYS A 102 -0.85 15.18 -15.31
N LYS A 103 -0.06 16.13 -15.81
CA LYS A 103 0.93 15.89 -16.88
C LYS A 103 1.99 14.90 -16.40
N GLU A 104 2.49 15.09 -15.19
CA GLU A 104 3.49 14.22 -14.57
C GLU A 104 2.93 12.80 -14.35
N ALA A 105 1.71 12.70 -13.82
CA ALA A 105 1.05 11.42 -13.61
C ALA A 105 0.88 10.62 -14.91
N VAL A 106 0.43 11.28 -15.98
CA VAL A 106 0.29 10.66 -17.31
C VAL A 106 1.65 10.20 -17.84
N HIS A 107 2.69 11.04 -17.70
CA HIS A 107 4.03 10.69 -18.16
C HIS A 107 4.56 9.44 -17.46
N ARG A 108 4.49 9.39 -16.12
CA ARG A 108 4.97 8.24 -15.33
C ARG A 108 4.20 6.96 -15.64
N LEU A 109 2.87 7.03 -15.72
CA LEU A 109 2.04 5.88 -16.09
C LEU A 109 2.38 5.36 -17.49
N GLN A 110 2.59 6.26 -18.46
CA GLN A 110 2.97 5.86 -19.81
C GLN A 110 4.33 5.17 -19.83
N THR A 111 5.32 5.68 -19.08
CA THR A 111 6.64 5.05 -18.96
C THR A 111 6.52 3.62 -18.41
N THR A 112 5.80 3.43 -17.31
CA THR A 112 5.58 2.09 -16.71
C THR A 112 4.84 1.15 -17.67
N LEU A 113 3.77 1.62 -18.33
CA LEU A 113 2.99 0.84 -19.29
C LEU A 113 3.85 0.41 -20.50
N ASN A 114 4.66 1.31 -21.04
CA ASN A 114 5.57 1.01 -22.15
C ASN A 114 6.60 -0.08 -21.79
N SER A 115 7.03 -0.12 -20.52
CA SER A 115 7.90 -1.19 -20.04
C SER A 115 7.16 -2.51 -19.88
N LEU A 116 5.95 -2.51 -19.28
CA LEU A 116 5.10 -3.70 -19.13
C LEU A 116 4.82 -4.41 -20.46
N GLU A 117 4.62 -3.67 -21.54
CA GLU A 117 4.42 -4.23 -22.89
C GLU A 117 5.63 -5.08 -23.33
N LYS A 118 6.84 -4.63 -23.00
CA LYS A 118 8.12 -5.23 -23.42
C LYS A 118 8.62 -6.34 -22.50
N LEU A 119 8.13 -6.41 -21.26
CA LEU A 119 8.56 -7.44 -20.31
C LEU A 119 8.31 -8.84 -20.87
N GLU A 120 9.27 -9.74 -20.66
CA GLU A 120 9.11 -11.17 -20.91
C GLU A 120 7.96 -11.73 -20.07
N LYS A 121 7.13 -12.59 -20.66
CA LYS A 121 5.94 -13.17 -20.02
C LYS A 121 5.90 -14.66 -20.28
N TRP A 122 5.43 -15.43 -19.30
CA TRP A 122 5.11 -16.83 -19.48
C TRP A 122 3.64 -16.97 -19.87
N ASN A 123 3.36 -17.35 -21.13
CA ASN A 123 1.98 -17.52 -21.63
C ASN A 123 1.07 -16.30 -21.36
N GLY A 124 1.63 -15.09 -21.45
CA GLY A 124 0.92 -13.83 -21.17
C GLY A 124 0.87 -13.43 -19.69
N LEU A 125 1.30 -14.30 -18.77
CA LEU A 125 1.46 -13.99 -17.35
C LEU A 125 2.85 -13.41 -17.07
N PHE A 126 2.92 -12.44 -16.16
CA PHE A 126 4.19 -11.87 -15.75
C PHE A 126 4.96 -12.82 -14.82
N TYR A 127 6.28 -12.75 -14.86
CA TYR A 127 7.14 -13.33 -13.84
C TYR A 127 7.09 -12.50 -12.56
N ASN A 128 7.43 -13.11 -11.44
CA ASN A 128 7.40 -12.43 -10.14
C ASN A 128 8.56 -11.45 -9.95
N TRP A 129 9.69 -11.65 -10.64
CA TRP A 129 10.89 -10.83 -10.44
C TRP A 129 11.53 -10.34 -11.75
N TYR A 130 11.61 -9.03 -11.89
CA TYR A 130 12.34 -8.34 -12.96
C TYR A 130 13.40 -7.41 -12.38
N ASN A 131 14.52 -7.20 -13.08
CA ASN A 131 15.45 -6.11 -12.76
C ASN A 131 14.81 -4.76 -13.14
N THR A 132 14.97 -3.75 -12.30
CA THR A 132 14.27 -2.46 -12.47
C THR A 132 14.91 -1.56 -13.52
N ASP A 133 16.19 -1.74 -13.81
CA ASP A 133 16.97 -0.96 -14.77
C ASP A 133 16.69 -1.31 -16.24
N ASP A 134 16.41 -2.58 -16.53
CA ASP A 134 16.21 -3.06 -17.91
C ASP A 134 14.95 -3.93 -18.13
N GLY A 135 14.25 -4.33 -17.07
CA GLY A 135 13.07 -5.18 -17.16
C GLY A 135 13.38 -6.65 -17.50
N SER A 136 14.64 -7.08 -17.42
CA SER A 136 15.01 -8.49 -17.63
C SER A 136 14.52 -9.37 -16.48
N VAL A 137 14.13 -10.62 -16.78
CA VAL A 137 13.67 -11.58 -15.75
C VAL A 137 14.83 -11.96 -14.84
N LYS A 138 14.65 -11.83 -13.52
CA LYS A 138 15.61 -12.36 -12.56
C LYS A 138 15.51 -13.88 -12.48
N LYS A 139 16.63 -14.55 -12.70
CA LYS A 139 16.73 -16.02 -12.69
C LYS A 139 17.35 -16.58 -11.42
N ASP A 140 17.99 -15.73 -10.61
CA ASP A 140 18.77 -16.13 -9.42
C ASP A 140 17.91 -16.81 -8.34
N TRP A 141 16.61 -16.55 -8.33
CA TRP A 141 15.64 -17.14 -7.39
C TRP A 141 14.74 -18.18 -8.06
N GLY A 142 14.96 -18.49 -9.35
CA GLY A 142 14.03 -19.28 -10.17
C GLY A 142 13.03 -18.41 -10.94
N GLN A 143 12.40 -19.00 -11.96
CA GLN A 143 11.42 -18.34 -12.83
C GLN A 143 9.99 -18.56 -12.31
N PHE A 144 9.65 -17.91 -11.21
CA PHE A 144 8.27 -17.96 -10.69
C PHE A 144 7.35 -17.07 -11.50
N ILE A 145 6.20 -17.62 -11.88
CA ILE A 145 5.10 -16.89 -12.50
C ILE A 145 4.27 -16.28 -11.37
N SER A 146 3.90 -15.00 -11.51
CA SER A 146 3.09 -14.30 -10.52
C SER A 146 1.63 -14.75 -10.53
#